data_AF-A0A9E1TR96-F1
#
_entry.id   AF-A0A9E1TR96-F1
#
_cell.length_a   1.000
_cell.length_b   1.000
_cell.length_c   1.000
_cell.angle_alpha   90.00
_cell.angle_beta   90.00
_cell.angle_gamma   90.00
#
_symmetry.space_group_name_H-M   'P 1'
#
loop_
_entity.id
_entity.type
_entity.pdbx_description
1 polymer ?
#
loop_
_entity_poly.entity_id
_entity_poly.type
_entity_poly.pdbx_seq_one_letter_code
_entity_poly.pdbx_strand_id
1 'polypeptide(L)' 'MPTLSLPDPGPPFEDFVGERHLAVLTLVRPNGYPHTTPVGFTWDRNTGSARIITWSGSVKAKLLEVGQL' A
#
# COMPACT_ATOMS: atom_id res chain seq x y z
N MET A 1 -9.71 3.51 10.88
CA MET A 1 -10.70 3.85 9.82
C MET A 1 -11.64 2.65 9.64
N PRO A 2 -12.86 2.78 9.08
CA PRO A 2 -13.61 1.59 8.72
C PRO A 2 -12.80 0.83 7.67
N THR A 3 -12.33 -0.36 8.01
CA THR A 3 -11.72 -1.27 7.04
C THR A 3 -12.79 -1.61 6.03
N LEU A 4 -12.64 -1.10 4.81
CA LEU A 4 -13.49 -1.52 3.71
C LEU A 4 -13.18 -2.99 3.42
N SER A 5 -14.16 -3.87 3.58
CA SER A 5 -14.03 -5.25 3.12
C SER A 5 -13.80 -5.22 1.61
N LEU A 6 -12.57 -5.53 1.20
CA LEU A 6 -12.28 -5.70 -0.21
C LEU A 6 -12.91 -7.02 -0.66
N PRO A 7 -13.70 -7.04 -1.74
CA PRO A 7 -14.12 -8.29 -2.35
C PRO A 7 -12.87 -9.09 -2.73
N ASP A 8 -12.94 -10.42 -2.59
CA ASP A 8 -11.90 -11.31 -3.10
C ASP A 8 -11.74 -11.03 -4.61
N PRO A 9 -10.59 -10.47 -5.03
CA PRO A 9 -10.39 -10.05 -6.41
C PRO A 9 -10.11 -11.24 -7.34
N GLY A 10 -9.92 -12.45 -6.79
CA GLY A 10 -9.81 -13.70 -7.51
C GLY A 10 -8.45 -13.96 -8.19
N PRO A 11 -8.29 -15.14 -8.83
CA PRO A 11 -7.01 -15.58 -9.39
C PRO A 11 -6.35 -14.61 -10.39
N PRO A 12 -7.09 -13.95 -11.32
CA PRO A 12 -6.47 -13.03 -12.27
C PRO A 12 -5.80 -11.82 -11.60
N PHE A 13 -6.38 -11.30 -10.51
CA PHE A 13 -5.76 -10.22 -9.75
C PHE A 13 -4.49 -10.71 -9.08
N GLU A 14 -4.57 -11.86 -8.41
CA GLU A 14 -3.46 -12.46 -7.66
C GLU A 14 -2.25 -12.75 -8.54
N ASP A 15 -2.48 -13.14 -9.79
CA ASP A 15 -1.42 -13.36 -10.76
C ASP A 15 -0.81 -12.03 -11.22
N PHE A 16 -1.63 -11.05 -11.60
CA PHE A 16 -1.16 -9.74 -12.02
C PHE A 16 -0.39 -8.99 -10.92
N VAL A 17 -0.94 -8.96 -9.70
CA VAL A 17 -0.36 -8.21 -8.57
C VAL A 17 0.94 -8.85 -8.06
N GLY A 18 1.12 -10.15 -8.32
CA GLY A 18 2.34 -10.90 -7.99
C GLY A 18 3.47 -10.72 -9.00
N GLU A 19 3.18 -10.21 -10.21
CA GLU A 19 4.20 -9.91 -11.21
C GLU A 19 5.05 -8.68 -10.82
N ARG A 20 6.24 -8.56 -11.42
CA ARG A 20 7.15 -7.45 -11.14
C ARG A 20 6.70 -6.17 -11.85
N HIS A 21 5.84 -5.41 -11.18
CA HIS A 21 5.38 -4.09 -11.60
C HIS A 21 5.84 -2.98 -10.65
N LEU A 22 6.07 -1.78 -11.19
CA LEU A 22 6.17 -0.59 -10.34
C LEU A 22 4.78 -0.14 -9.94
N ALA A 23 4.66 0.36 -8.71
CA ALA A 23 3.41 0.88 -8.18
C ALA A 23 3.61 2.29 -7.60
N VAL A 24 2.48 2.88 -7.20
CA VAL A 24 2.45 4.19 -6.57
C VAL A 24 1.72 4.06 -5.23
N LEU A 25 2.41 4.44 -4.15
CA LEU A 25 1.80 4.56 -2.82
C LEU A 25 1.30 6.00 -2.65
N THR A 26 -0.01 6.15 -2.45
CA THR A 26 -0.65 7.42 -2.12
C THR A 26 -1.19 7.36 -0.70
N LEU A 27 -0.72 8.29 0.14
CA LEU A 27 -1.18 8.46 1.52
C LEU A 27 -1.83 9.83 1.67
N VAL A 28 -2.92 9.93 2.42
CA VAL A 28 -3.57 11.21 2.69
C VAL A 28 -2.93 11.83 3.93
N ARG A 29 -2.41 13.06 3.79
CA ARG A 29 -1.84 13.82 4.91
C ARG A 29 -2.96 14.31 5.84
N PRO A 30 -2.63 14.71 7.09
CA PRO A 30 -3.62 15.31 8.01
C PRO A 30 -4.35 16.55 7.45
N ASN A 31 -3.72 17.27 6.51
CA ASN A 31 -4.32 18.42 5.84
C ASN A 31 -5.18 18.04 4.61
N GLY A 32 -5.45 16.75 4.40
CA GLY A 32 -6.28 16.23 3.30
C GLY A 32 -5.57 16.09 1.95
N TYR A 33 -4.34 16.60 1.80
CA TYR A 33 -3.62 16.51 0.52
C TYR A 33 -2.92 15.15 0.36
N PRO A 34 -2.86 14.60 -0.86
CA PRO A 34 -2.16 13.35 -1.12
C PRO A 34 -0.63 13.52 -1.05
N HIS A 35 0.04 12.51 -0.52
CA HIS A 35 1.47 12.26 -0.67
C HIS A 35 1.66 11.01 -1.51
N THR A 36 2.13 11.21 -2.74
CA THR A 36 2.21 10.17 -3.76
C THR A 36 3.66 9.87 -4.09
N THR A 37 4.03 8.59 -4.11
CA THR A 37 5.43 8.17 -4.31
C THR A 37 5.52 6.86 -5.08
N PRO A 38 6.46 6.73 -6.04
CA PRO A 38 6.71 5.44 -6.68
C PRO A 38 7.32 4.45 -5.68
N VAL A 39 6.96 3.18 -5.80
CA VAL A 39 7.42 2.08 -4.95
C VAL A 39 7.55 0.79 -5.75
N GLY A 40 8.52 -0.03 -5.37
CA GLY A 40 8.42 -1.47 -5.58
C GLY A 40 7.66 -2.10 -4.42
N PHE A 41 6.89 -3.15 -4.69
CA PHE A 41 6.16 -3.87 -3.66
C PHE A 41 6.15 -5.38 -3.96
N THR A 42 5.76 -6.16 -2.97
CA THR A 42 5.41 -7.59 -3.12
C THR A 42 4.02 -7.82 -2.54
N TRP A 43 3.30 -8.79 -3.08
CA TRP A 43 1.98 -9.19 -2.58
C TRP A 43 2.05 -10.48 -1.76
N ASP A 44 1.50 -10.46 -0.56
CA ASP A 44 1.34 -11.64 0.30
C ASP A 44 -0.08 -12.17 0.22
N ARG A 45 -0.27 -13.25 -0.55
CA ARG A 45 -1.56 -13.92 -0.75
C ARG A 45 -2.18 -14.43 0.55
N ASN A 46 -1.37 -14.80 1.55
CA ASN A 46 -1.88 -15.40 2.78
C ASN A 46 -2.54 -14.37 3.69
N THR A 47 -2.07 -13.12 3.64
CA THR A 47 -2.58 -12.02 4.48
C THR A 47 -3.35 -10.97 3.68
N GLY A 48 -3.37 -11.06 2.35
CA GLY A 48 -3.95 -10.05 1.47
C GLY A 48 -3.27 -8.69 1.62
N SER A 49 -1.93 -8.67 1.78
CA SER A 49 -1.18 -7.45 2.08
C SER A 49 -0.09 -7.13 1.06
N ALA A 50 0.07 -5.83 0.77
CA ALA A 50 1.20 -5.31 0.01
C ALA A 50 2.36 -4.96 0.96
N ARG A 51 3.56 -5.44 0.64
CA ARG A 51 4.79 -5.18 1.42
C ARG A 51 5.72 -4.29 0.63
N ILE A 52 6.14 -3.18 1.24
CA ILE A 52 7.01 -2.17 0.64
C ILE A 52 8.22 -1.98 1.56
N ILE A 53 9.43 -2.03 1.00
CA ILE A 53 10.63 -1.61 1.72
C ILE A 53 10.78 -0.09 1.65
N THR A 54 11.10 0.55 2.77
CA THR A 54 11.34 1.99 2.80
C THR A 54 12.28 2.38 3.93
N TRP A 55 12.83 3.59 3.85
CA TRP A 55 13.63 4.15 4.93
C TRP A 55 12.72 4.64 6.06
N SER A 56 13.10 4.34 7.32
CA SER A 56 12.31 4.65 8.51
C SER A 56 12.00 6.14 8.67
N GLY A 57 12.92 7.04 8.31
CA GLY A 57 12.70 8.48 8.42
C GLY A 57 11.90 9.10 7.26
N SER A 58 11.43 8.31 6.29
CA SER A 58 10.75 8.81 5.09
C SER A 58 9.40 9.45 5.43
N VAL A 59 8.96 10.38 4.57
CA VAL A 59 7.64 11.01 4.73
C VAL A 59 6.52 9.97 4.73
N LYS A 60 6.61 8.95 3.86
CA LYS A 60 5.60 7.87 3.79
C LYS A 60 5.57 7.00 5.07
N ALA A 61 6.72 6.71 5.67
CA ALA A 61 6.79 5.98 6.94
C ALA A 61 6.15 6.79 8.07
N LYS A 62 6.55 8.06 8.22
CA LYS A 62 5.96 8.98 9.22
C LYS A 62 4.46 9.16 9.05
N LEU A 63 3.97 9.25 7.80
CA LEU A 63 2.53 9.36 7.54
C LEU A 63 1.77 8.08 7.93
N LEU A 64 2.35 6.90 7.76
CA LEU A 64 1.76 5.62 8.21
C LEU A 64 1.83 5.43 9.73
N GLU A 65 2.82 6.00 10.42
CA GLU A 65 2.88 5.98 11.89
C GLU A 65 1.77 6.84 12.52
N VAL A 66 1.45 7.97 11.88
CA VAL A 66 0.40 8.90 12.34
C VAL A 66 -0.99 8.48 11.86
N GLY A 67 -1.08 7.90 10.66
CA GLY A 67 -2.32 7.40 10.08
C GLY A 67 -2.67 6.02 10.64
N GLN A 68 -3.82 5.89 11.29
CA GLN A 68 -4.36 4.56 11.63
C GLN A 68 -4.84 3.87 10.35
N LEU A 69 -4.11 2.84 9.90
CA LEU A 69 -4.61 1.85 8.95
C LEU A 69 -5.86 1.16 9.54
#